data_AF-A0A2S2PVK3-F1
#
_entry.id   AF-A0A2S2PVK3-F1
#
_cell.length_a   1.000
_cell.length_b   1.000
_cell.length_c   1.000
_cell.angle_alpha   90.00
_cell.angle_beta   90.00
_cell.angle_gamma   90.00
#
_symmetry.space_group_name_H-M   'P 1'
#
loop_
_entity.id
_entity.type
_entity.pdbx_description
1 polymer ?
#
loop_
_entity_poly.entity_id
_entity_poly.type
_entity_poly.pdbx_seq_one_letter_code
_entity_poly.pdbx_strand_id
1 'polypeptide(L)'
;LDNGKEFYNSTFDALMKKYNIHKYSTFSITKACIVERFNHTLKEKMFREFTAQGSHKWFSILPKLINEYNNSKHRTIGMTPVQADADPMTVRVSTYKGLFTKGYLPSWSTEIFKIVKNETLPITYQLQDYMGRPIAGCFYSEELLKTNYPNDYLVEKIIRRKGDKIFVKWLGFDDTHNSWINTIDVKK
;
A
#
# COMPACT_ATOMS: atom_id res chain seq x y z
N LEU A 1 -12.28 -1.93 -5.48
CA LEU A 1 -13.64 -1.75 -4.96
C LEU A 1 -14.23 -3.11 -4.64
N ASP A 2 -15.34 -3.12 -3.90
CA ASP A 2 -16.29 -4.23 -3.87
C ASP A 2 -16.88 -4.42 -5.30
N ASN A 3 -17.34 -5.62 -5.63
CA ASN A 3 -18.12 -5.92 -6.84
C ASN A 3 -19.59 -5.45 -6.78
N GLY A 4 -19.92 -4.54 -5.86
CA GLY A 4 -21.22 -3.90 -5.73
C GLY A 4 -21.68 -3.24 -7.05
N LYS A 5 -22.96 -3.41 -7.36
CA LYS A 5 -23.57 -2.91 -8.62
C LYS A 5 -23.57 -1.38 -8.69
N GLU A 6 -23.52 -0.71 -7.53
CA GLU A 6 -23.36 0.74 -7.40
C GLU A 6 -22.03 1.25 -7.99
N PHE A 7 -20.99 0.42 -8.01
CA PHE A 7 -19.69 0.74 -8.62
C PHE A 7 -19.54 0.18 -10.03
N TYR A 8 -20.31 -0.84 -10.41
CA TYR A 8 -20.28 -1.51 -11.71
C TYR A 8 -21.49 -1.17 -12.57
N ASN A 9 -21.56 0.09 -12.98
CA ASN A 9 -22.56 0.60 -13.91
C ASN A 9 -21.96 1.58 -14.91
N SER A 10 -22.67 1.79 -16.03
CA SER A 10 -22.24 2.65 -17.13
C SER A 10 -21.99 4.11 -16.70
N THR A 11 -22.79 4.63 -15.77
CA THR A 11 -22.66 5.99 -15.23
C THR A 11 -21.34 6.16 -14.47
N PHE A 12 -21.03 5.21 -13.58
CA PHE A 12 -19.78 5.21 -12.82
C PHE A 12 -18.58 4.98 -13.73
N ASP A 13 -18.68 4.09 -14.72
CA ASP A 13 -17.60 3.85 -15.69
C ASP A 13 -17.32 5.09 -16.57
N ALA A 14 -18.36 5.82 -16.97
CA ALA A 14 -18.21 7.09 -17.68
C ALA A 14 -17.51 8.15 -16.80
N LEU A 15 -17.85 8.20 -15.51
CA LEU A 15 -17.18 9.08 -14.55
C LEU A 15 -15.70 8.73 -14.40
N MET A 16 -15.37 7.46 -14.21
CA MET A 16 -13.97 7.00 -14.09
C MET A 16 -13.16 7.32 -15.34
N LYS A 17 -13.72 7.10 -16.53
CA LYS A 17 -13.08 7.50 -17.80
C LYS A 17 -12.85 9.01 -17.88
N LYS A 18 -13.84 9.83 -17.49
CA LYS A 18 -13.74 11.30 -17.52
C LYS A 18 -12.58 11.82 -16.68
N TYR A 19 -12.35 11.23 -15.51
CA TYR A 19 -11.27 11.64 -14.61
C TYR A 19 -9.97 10.86 -14.79
N ASN A 20 -9.88 10.01 -15.82
CA ASN A 20 -8.74 9.13 -16.06
C ASN A 20 -8.38 8.26 -14.84
N ILE A 21 -9.40 7.80 -14.11
CA ILE A 21 -9.25 6.98 -12.92
C ILE A 21 -9.39 5.51 -13.33
N HIS A 22 -8.34 4.72 -13.08
CA HIS A 22 -8.38 3.28 -13.30
C HIS A 22 -9.07 2.57 -12.13
N LYS A 23 -10.29 2.13 -12.36
CA LYS A 23 -11.07 1.33 -11.41
C LYS A 23 -10.61 -0.14 -11.45
N TYR A 24 -10.27 -0.71 -10.30
CA TYR A 24 -9.96 -2.12 -10.16
C TYR A 24 -10.74 -2.71 -8.97
N SER A 25 -11.08 -3.99 -9.05
CA SER A 25 -11.60 -4.76 -7.92
C SER A 25 -10.78 -6.00 -7.72
N THR A 26 -10.64 -6.36 -6.46
CA THR A 26 -9.74 -7.40 -6.00
C THR A 26 -10.52 -8.32 -5.09
N PHE A 27 -10.48 -9.61 -5.38
CA PHE A 27 -11.17 -10.66 -4.63
C PHE A 27 -10.46 -11.01 -3.29
N SER A 28 -9.54 -10.17 -2.81
CA SER A 28 -8.83 -10.44 -1.57
C SER A 28 -9.55 -9.82 -0.37
N ILE A 29 -9.91 -10.67 0.59
CA ILE A 29 -10.44 -10.28 1.91
C ILE A 29 -9.58 -9.17 2.56
N THR A 30 -8.27 -9.19 2.34
CA THR A 30 -7.32 -8.23 2.90
C THR A 30 -7.56 -6.78 2.47
N LYS A 31 -8.06 -6.54 1.24
CA LYS A 31 -8.28 -5.17 0.76
C LYS A 31 -9.51 -4.50 1.38
N ALA A 32 -10.52 -5.29 1.75
CA ALA A 32 -11.65 -4.79 2.55
C ALA A 32 -11.23 -4.49 4.00
N CYS A 33 -10.31 -5.29 4.57
CA CYS A 33 -9.88 -5.13 5.97
C CYS A 33 -9.32 -3.75 6.30
N ILE A 34 -8.74 -3.03 5.34
CA ILE A 34 -8.18 -1.70 5.64
C ILE A 34 -9.23 -0.60 5.61
N VAL A 35 -10.17 -0.62 4.66
CA VAL A 35 -11.32 0.30 4.72
C VAL A 35 -12.17 0.03 5.95
N GLU A 36 -12.31 -1.23 6.35
CA GLU A 36 -12.97 -1.63 7.60
C GLU A 36 -12.26 -1.06 8.83
N ARG A 37 -10.92 -1.10 8.86
CA ARG A 37 -10.13 -0.50 9.95
C ARG A 37 -10.32 1.02 10.03
N PHE A 38 -10.26 1.72 8.89
CA PHE A 38 -10.55 3.15 8.84
C PHE A 38 -11.97 3.45 9.35
N ASN A 39 -12.96 2.71 8.85
CA ASN A 39 -14.35 2.85 9.25
C ASN A 39 -14.53 2.61 10.76
N HIS A 40 -13.81 1.64 11.33
CA HIS A 40 -13.82 1.40 12.78
C HIS A 40 -13.25 2.60 13.54
N THR A 41 -12.05 3.07 13.18
CA THR A 41 -11.41 4.23 13.83
C THR A 41 -12.27 5.49 13.74
N LEU A 42 -12.86 5.76 12.58
CA LEU A 42 -13.73 6.91 12.38
C LEU A 42 -15.01 6.78 13.22
N LYS A 43 -15.65 5.60 13.22
CA LYS A 43 -16.81 5.33 14.06
C LYS A 43 -16.50 5.54 15.54
N GLU A 44 -15.41 4.99 16.06
CA GLU A 44 -15.01 5.18 17.46
C GLU A 44 -14.87 6.65 17.83
N LYS A 45 -14.22 7.45 16.97
CA LYS A 45 -14.12 8.91 17.16
C LYS A 45 -15.48 9.60 17.13
N MET A 46 -16.34 9.24 16.17
CA MET A 46 -17.69 9.79 16.06
C MET A 46 -18.55 9.46 17.30
N PHE A 47 -18.53 8.22 17.80
CA PHE A 47 -19.29 7.82 18.97
C PHE A 47 -18.87 8.55 20.25
N ARG A 48 -17.58 8.89 20.38
CA ARG A 48 -17.09 9.72 21.50
C ARG A 48 -17.69 11.12 21.45
N GLU A 49 -17.65 11.76 20.28
CA GLU A 49 -18.25 13.09 20.08
C GLU A 49 -19.78 13.05 20.27
N PHE A 50 -20.46 12.01 19.79
CA PHE A 50 -21.90 11.82 19.99
C PHE A 50 -22.28 11.75 21.46
N THR A 51 -21.51 11.00 22.25
CA THR A 51 -21.71 10.90 23.69
C THR A 51 -21.48 12.24 24.38
N ALA A 52 -20.45 12.98 23.97
CA ALA A 52 -20.13 14.28 24.55
C ALA A 52 -21.18 15.36 24.24
N GLN A 53 -21.73 15.40 23.02
CA GLN A 53 -22.69 16.41 22.60
C GLN A 53 -24.17 16.02 22.84
N GLY A 54 -24.45 14.77 23.22
CA GLY A 54 -25.81 14.24 23.40
C GLY A 54 -26.63 14.21 22.09
N SER A 55 -25.97 14.16 20.94
CA SER A 55 -26.60 14.23 19.61
C SER A 55 -25.84 13.40 18.59
N HIS A 56 -26.55 12.84 17.61
CA HIS A 56 -25.96 12.11 16.48
C HIS A 56 -25.73 12.99 15.24
N LYS A 57 -25.76 14.32 15.40
CA LYS A 57 -25.41 15.25 14.32
C LYS A 57 -23.93 15.08 13.97
N TRP A 58 -23.68 14.39 12.85
CA TRP A 58 -22.33 14.01 12.42
C TRP A 58 -21.69 15.01 11.44
N PHE A 59 -22.50 15.72 10.66
CA PHE A 59 -22.00 16.58 9.58
C PHE A 59 -21.06 17.67 10.08
N SER A 60 -21.37 18.28 11.23
CA SER A 60 -20.55 19.34 11.83
C SER A 60 -19.23 18.86 12.43
N ILE A 61 -19.19 17.63 12.94
CA ILE A 61 -17.99 17.06 13.59
C ILE A 61 -17.07 16.36 12.59
N LEU A 62 -17.59 15.92 11.43
CA LEU A 62 -16.83 15.12 10.48
C LEU A 62 -15.54 15.81 9.98
N PRO A 63 -15.54 17.09 9.56
CA PRO A 63 -14.31 17.75 9.12
C PRO A 63 -13.22 17.77 10.19
N LYS A 64 -13.60 18.02 11.45
CA LYS A 64 -12.67 17.97 12.60
C LYS A 64 -12.07 16.58 12.75
N LEU A 65 -12.89 15.53 12.73
CA LEU A 65 -12.43 14.15 12.92
C LEU A 65 -11.51 13.68 11.78
N ILE A 66 -11.82 14.06 10.53
CA ILE A 66 -10.97 13.77 9.38
C ILE A 66 -9.63 14.49 9.50
N ASN A 67 -9.64 15.77 9.88
CA ASN A 67 -8.41 16.52 10.09
C ASN A 67 -7.54 15.89 11.21
N GLU A 68 -8.16 15.47 12.31
CA GLU A 68 -7.45 14.74 13.37
C GLU A 68 -6.83 13.44 12.87
N TYR A 69 -7.57 12.64 12.08
CA TYR A 69 -7.05 11.39 11.52
C TYR A 69 -5.86 11.65 10.59
N ASN A 70 -6.01 12.59 9.66
CA ASN A 70 -4.97 12.94 8.68
C ASN A 70 -3.68 13.48 9.31
N ASN A 71 -3.76 14.02 10.54
CA ASN A 71 -2.63 14.52 11.31
C ASN A 71 -2.19 13.59 12.45
N SER A 72 -2.83 12.44 12.63
CA SER A 72 -2.45 11.45 13.64
C SER A 72 -1.36 10.54 13.10
N LYS A 73 -0.28 10.32 13.87
CA LYS A 73 0.79 9.40 13.45
C LYS A 73 0.32 7.95 13.51
N HIS A 74 0.43 7.25 12.39
CA HIS A 74 0.16 5.83 12.32
C HIS A 74 1.38 5.04 12.81
N ARG A 75 1.17 4.12 13.76
CA ARG A 75 2.25 3.33 14.38
C ARG A 75 3.07 2.53 13.35
N THR A 76 2.41 1.99 12.33
CA THR A 76 3.04 1.11 11.33
C THR A 76 4.04 1.85 10.43
N ILE A 77 3.67 3.03 9.93
CA ILE A 77 4.50 3.82 9.00
C ILE A 77 5.31 4.93 9.69
N GLY A 78 5.02 5.21 10.97
CA GLY A 78 5.74 6.19 11.78
C GLY A 78 5.47 7.66 11.44
N MET A 79 4.45 7.94 10.63
CA MET A 79 4.12 9.29 10.16
C MET A 79 2.61 9.50 10.03
N THR A 80 2.21 10.74 9.76
CA THR A 80 0.80 11.09 9.52
C THR A 80 0.42 10.84 8.05
N PRO A 81 -0.86 10.61 7.74
CA PRO A 81 -1.32 10.54 6.35
C PRO A 81 -0.97 11.78 5.49
N VAL A 82 -0.89 12.98 6.09
CA VAL A 82 -0.43 14.20 5.40
C VAL A 82 1.07 14.15 5.11
N GLN A 83 1.90 13.62 6.02
CA GLN A 83 3.34 13.49 5.77
C GLN A 83 3.63 12.47 4.66
N ALA A 84 2.87 11.38 4.62
CA ALA A 84 2.96 10.38 3.57
C ALA A 84 2.54 10.92 2.18
N ASP A 85 1.81 12.03 2.13
CA ASP A 85 1.49 12.75 0.89
C ASP A 85 2.65 13.59 0.39
N ALA A 86 3.33 14.28 1.29
CA ALA A 86 4.35 15.26 0.94
C ALA A 86 5.68 14.64 0.49
N ASP A 87 6.03 13.43 0.98
CA ASP A 87 7.29 12.76 0.67
C ASP A 87 7.04 11.32 0.14
N PRO A 88 7.08 11.10 -1.19
CA PRO A 88 6.82 9.79 -1.79
C PRO A 88 7.93 8.79 -1.46
N MET A 89 7.67 8.01 -0.42
CA MET A 89 8.62 7.08 0.18
C MET A 89 8.74 5.76 -0.58
N THR A 90 9.89 5.08 -0.42
CA THR A 90 10.05 3.67 -0.81
C THR A 90 9.48 2.75 0.26
N VAL A 91 8.63 1.81 -0.14
CA VAL A 91 7.87 0.93 0.74
C VAL A 91 7.84 -0.51 0.24
N ARG A 92 7.59 -1.45 1.15
CA ARG A 92 7.20 -2.84 0.85
C ARG A 92 5.69 -2.98 1.05
N VAL A 93 5.07 -3.88 0.30
CA VAL A 93 3.63 -4.12 0.35
C VAL A 93 3.33 -5.39 1.14
N SER A 94 2.23 -5.41 1.90
CA SER A 94 1.81 -6.60 2.62
C SER A 94 1.52 -7.77 1.67
N THR A 95 1.98 -8.97 2.02
CA THR A 95 1.69 -10.18 1.24
C THR A 95 0.33 -10.75 1.65
N TYR A 96 -0.40 -11.29 0.67
CA TYR A 96 -1.65 -11.99 0.96
C TYR A 96 -1.35 -13.26 1.77
N LYS A 97 -1.89 -13.34 2.99
CA LYS A 97 -1.89 -14.54 3.82
C LYS A 97 -3.29 -15.15 3.79
N GLY A 98 -3.42 -16.32 3.19
CA GLY A 98 -4.61 -17.14 3.29
C GLY A 98 -4.75 -17.78 4.67
N LEU A 99 -5.94 -18.33 4.96
CA LEU A 99 -6.30 -18.96 6.25
C LEU A 99 -5.33 -20.07 6.70
N PHE A 100 -4.62 -20.70 5.77
CA PHE A 100 -3.66 -21.78 6.04
C PHE A 100 -2.21 -21.42 5.68
N THR A 101 -1.91 -20.13 5.51
CA THR A 101 -0.54 -19.70 5.19
C THR A 101 0.37 -19.95 6.39
N LYS A 102 1.47 -20.68 6.15
CA LYS A 102 2.43 -21.03 7.18
C LYS A 102 3.03 -19.77 7.81
N GLY A 103 3.02 -19.70 9.15
CA GLY A 103 3.38 -18.50 9.91
C GLY A 103 4.81 -18.00 9.69
N TYR A 104 5.74 -18.87 9.29
CA TYR A 104 7.13 -18.51 8.99
C TYR A 104 7.31 -17.78 7.65
N LEU A 105 6.28 -17.71 6.80
CA LEU A 105 6.37 -16.99 5.53
C LEU A 105 6.34 -15.46 5.76
N PRO A 106 7.15 -14.70 5.00
CA PRO A 106 7.24 -13.25 5.16
C PRO A 106 5.88 -12.59 4.90
N SER A 107 5.56 -11.59 5.74
CA SER A 107 4.33 -10.79 5.63
C SER A 107 4.44 -9.61 4.67
N TRP A 108 5.62 -9.39 4.07
CA TRP A 108 5.94 -8.21 3.26
C TRP A 108 6.61 -8.65 1.96
N SER A 109 6.37 -7.88 0.88
CA SER A 109 6.93 -8.13 -0.44
C SER A 109 8.46 -8.09 -0.43
N THR A 110 9.08 -8.88 -1.29
CA THR A 110 10.51 -8.82 -1.57
C THR A 110 10.87 -7.63 -2.46
N GLU A 111 9.94 -7.24 -3.33
CA GLU A 111 10.00 -6.02 -4.13
C GLU A 111 9.81 -4.75 -3.28
N ILE A 112 10.44 -3.67 -3.75
CA ILE A 112 10.36 -2.32 -3.18
C ILE A 112 9.65 -1.43 -4.19
N PHE A 113 8.73 -0.62 -3.69
CA PHE A 113 7.87 0.23 -4.49
C PHE A 113 7.99 1.68 -4.09
N LYS A 114 7.78 2.59 -5.04
CA LYS A 114 7.70 4.02 -4.76
C LYS A 114 6.24 4.43 -4.64
N ILE A 115 5.92 5.17 -3.59
CA ILE A 115 4.58 5.73 -3.41
C ILE A 115 4.32 6.83 -4.45
N VAL A 116 3.15 6.78 -5.07
CA VAL A 116 2.53 7.85 -5.84
C VAL A 116 1.15 8.08 -5.22
N LYS A 117 0.97 9.17 -4.47
CA LYS A 117 -0.31 9.37 -3.76
C LYS A 117 -1.45 9.68 -4.75
N ASN A 118 -2.65 9.23 -4.39
CA ASN A 118 -3.91 9.71 -4.95
C ASN A 118 -4.72 10.46 -3.86
N GLU A 119 -5.37 11.57 -4.20
CA GLU A 119 -6.16 12.38 -3.26
C GLU A 119 -7.55 11.76 -2.99
N THR A 120 -7.60 10.56 -2.40
CA THR A 120 -8.86 9.91 -2.03
C THR A 120 -9.18 10.03 -0.54
N LEU A 121 -10.45 9.85 -0.18
CA LEU A 121 -10.91 9.72 1.21
C LEU A 121 -11.60 8.35 1.40
N PRO A 122 -11.05 7.44 2.23
CA PRO A 122 -9.77 7.50 2.94
C PRO A 122 -8.54 7.61 2.01
N ILE A 123 -7.42 8.12 2.55
CA ILE A 123 -6.17 8.29 1.79
C ILE A 123 -5.67 6.94 1.31
N THR A 124 -5.47 6.82 -0.01
CA THR A 124 -4.88 5.65 -0.65
C THR A 124 -3.68 6.04 -1.51
N TYR A 125 -2.78 5.09 -1.73
CA TYR A 125 -1.51 5.26 -2.39
C TYR A 125 -1.46 4.37 -3.64
N GLN A 126 -1.24 4.94 -4.80
CA GLN A 126 -0.77 4.17 -5.95
C GLN A 126 0.71 3.88 -5.76
N LEU A 127 1.18 2.80 -6.34
CA LEU A 127 2.58 2.40 -6.26
C LEU A 127 3.18 2.30 -7.65
N GLN A 128 4.44 2.65 -7.77
CA GLN A 128 5.25 2.39 -8.95
C GLN A 128 6.35 1.38 -8.62
N ASP A 129 6.67 0.53 -9.58
CA ASP A 129 7.83 -0.34 -9.52
C ASP A 129 9.14 0.44 -9.69
N TYR A 130 10.27 -0.25 -9.61
CA TYR A 130 11.59 0.36 -9.77
C TYR A 130 11.85 0.90 -11.19
N MET A 131 11.04 0.50 -12.20
CA MET A 131 11.08 1.03 -13.56
C MET A 131 10.15 2.24 -13.75
N GLY A 132 9.44 2.68 -12.70
CA GLY A 132 8.47 3.76 -12.77
C GLY A 132 7.10 3.35 -13.34
N ARG A 133 6.85 2.05 -13.55
CA ARG A 133 5.57 1.56 -14.05
C ARG A 133 4.56 1.51 -12.90
N PRO A 134 3.33 2.03 -13.07
CA PRO A 134 2.31 1.95 -12.03
C PRO A 134 1.86 0.50 -11.83
N ILE A 135 1.65 0.13 -10.57
CA ILE A 135 1.14 -1.17 -10.18
C ILE A 135 -0.37 -1.11 -10.10
N ALA A 136 -1.02 -2.19 -10.55
CA ALA A 136 -2.47 -2.29 -10.52
C ALA A 136 -2.98 -2.28 -9.06
N GLY A 137 -3.53 -1.15 -8.65
CA GLY A 137 -4.12 -0.98 -7.33
C GLY A 137 -3.84 0.37 -6.69
N CYS A 138 -4.61 0.64 -5.64
CA CYS A 138 -4.32 1.59 -4.59
C CYS A 138 -4.23 0.80 -3.29
N PHE A 139 -3.30 1.23 -2.45
CA PHE A 139 -2.93 0.60 -1.20
C PHE A 139 -3.20 1.56 -0.06
N TYR A 140 -3.56 1.03 1.09
CA TYR A 140 -3.72 1.83 2.29
C TYR A 140 -2.42 1.91 3.08
N SER A 141 -2.32 2.85 4.01
CA SER A 141 -1.10 3.05 4.82
C SER A 141 -0.65 1.78 5.56
N GLU A 142 -1.61 0.94 5.96
CA GLU A 142 -1.42 -0.28 6.73
C GLU A 142 -0.91 -1.44 5.88
N GLU A 143 -1.09 -1.38 4.56
CA GLU A 143 -0.52 -2.33 3.59
C GLU A 143 0.91 -1.96 3.21
N LEU A 144 1.44 -0.86 3.72
CA LEU A 144 2.74 -0.34 3.37
C LEU A 144 3.69 -0.38 4.57
N LEU A 145 4.89 -0.90 4.35
CA LEU A 145 5.98 -0.87 5.31
C LEU A 145 7.10 0.01 4.77
N LYS A 146 7.48 1.04 5.52
CA LYS A 146 8.69 1.82 5.23
C LYS A 146 9.92 0.91 5.22
N THR A 147 10.70 0.93 4.15
CA THR A 147 12.01 0.26 4.13
C THR A 147 13.10 1.25 4.53
N ASN A 148 14.01 0.82 5.39
CA ASN A 148 15.27 1.55 5.64
C ASN A 148 16.34 1.21 4.59
N TYR A 149 16.04 0.26 3.70
CA TYR A 149 16.92 -0.25 2.66
C TYR A 149 16.22 -0.10 1.31
N PRO A 150 16.23 1.11 0.71
CA PRO A 150 15.50 1.41 -0.53
C PRO A 150 16.09 0.75 -1.77
N ASN A 151 17.39 0.40 -1.73
CA ASN A 151 18.16 -0.11 -2.88
C ASN A 151 18.70 -1.54 -2.66
N ASP A 152 18.26 -2.22 -1.59
CA ASP A 152 18.74 -3.56 -1.29
C ASP A 152 17.70 -4.61 -1.70
N TYR A 153 18.09 -5.49 -2.61
CA TYR A 153 17.27 -6.56 -3.17
C TYR A 153 17.81 -7.93 -2.76
N LEU A 154 16.90 -8.87 -2.49
CA LEU A 154 17.28 -10.22 -2.09
C LEU A 154 17.64 -11.06 -3.31
N VAL A 155 18.75 -11.79 -3.22
CA VAL A 155 19.15 -12.78 -4.23
C VAL A 155 18.44 -14.09 -3.93
N GLU A 156 17.72 -14.64 -4.92
CA GLU A 156 17.11 -15.97 -4.84
C GLU A 156 18.16 -17.06 -5.04
N LYS A 157 18.95 -16.92 -6.11
CA LYS A 157 20.02 -17.87 -6.45
C LYS A 157 21.10 -17.21 -7.29
N ILE A 158 22.32 -17.70 -7.13
CA ILE A 158 23.43 -17.38 -8.03
C ILE A 158 23.39 -18.37 -9.19
N ILE A 159 23.20 -17.88 -10.41
CA ILE A 159 23.09 -18.70 -11.62
C ILE A 159 24.49 -18.99 -12.20
N ARG A 160 25.37 -17.98 -12.24
CA ARG A 160 26.75 -18.11 -12.77
C ARG A 160 27.74 -17.27 -11.97
N ARG A 161 29.01 -17.64 -12.04
CA ARG A 161 30.14 -16.87 -11.51
C ARG A 161 31.17 -16.65 -12.62
N LYS A 162 31.74 -15.44 -12.70
CA LYS A 162 32.81 -15.11 -13.64
C LYS A 162 33.72 -14.06 -13.01
N GLY A 163 34.91 -14.49 -12.58
CA GLY A 163 35.85 -13.62 -11.89
C GLY A 163 35.26 -13.05 -10.60
N ASP A 164 35.27 -11.73 -10.49
CA ASP A 164 34.74 -10.93 -9.39
C ASP A 164 33.23 -10.65 -9.49
N LYS A 165 32.56 -11.12 -10.55
CA LYS A 165 31.13 -10.92 -10.79
C LYS A 165 30.33 -12.21 -10.66
N ILE A 166 29.09 -12.05 -10.23
CA ILE A 166 28.10 -13.12 -10.14
C ILE A 166 26.83 -12.74 -10.91
N PHE A 167 26.25 -13.70 -11.64
CA PHE A 167 24.98 -13.54 -12.34
C PHE A 167 23.87 -14.07 -11.44
N VAL A 168 22.96 -13.21 -11.03
CA VAL A 168 21.97 -13.51 -9.98
C VAL A 168 20.56 -13.53 -10.52
N LYS A 169 19.76 -14.43 -9.94
CA LYS A 169 18.31 -14.39 -9.96
C LYS A 169 17.84 -13.60 -8.74
N TRP A 170 17.09 -12.53 -8.96
CA TRP A 170 16.52 -11.74 -7.87
C TRP A 170 15.23 -12.36 -7.35
N LEU A 171 15.07 -12.39 -6.04
CA LEU A 171 13.92 -13.00 -5.37
C LEU A 171 12.66 -12.16 -5.59
N GLY A 172 11.66 -12.76 -6.22
CA GLY A 172 10.38 -12.12 -6.53
C GLY A 172 10.32 -11.46 -7.90
N PHE A 173 11.41 -11.47 -8.68
CA PHE A 173 11.42 -10.96 -10.04
C PHE A 173 11.38 -12.11 -11.07
N ASP A 174 10.95 -11.83 -12.30
CA ASP A 174 11.07 -12.78 -13.40
C ASP A 174 12.52 -12.86 -13.94
N ASP A 175 12.76 -13.71 -14.93
CA ASP A 175 14.12 -13.93 -15.46
C ASP A 175 14.65 -12.77 -16.31
N THR A 176 13.80 -11.83 -16.74
CA THR A 176 14.24 -10.66 -17.52
C THR A 176 15.02 -9.67 -16.66
N HIS A 177 14.93 -9.79 -15.35
CA HIS A 177 15.60 -8.94 -14.37
C HIS A 177 16.96 -9.50 -13.93
N ASN A 178 17.32 -10.71 -14.36
CA ASN A 178 18.58 -11.34 -14.00
C ASN A 178 19.77 -10.49 -14.47
N SER A 179 20.72 -10.21 -13.58
CA SER A 179 21.81 -9.29 -13.87
C SER A 179 23.14 -9.73 -13.24
N TRP A 180 24.23 -9.21 -13.80
CA TRP A 180 25.56 -9.38 -13.22
C TRP A 180 25.80 -8.30 -12.16
N ILE A 181 26.22 -8.72 -10.96
CA ILE A 181 26.62 -7.82 -9.87
C ILE A 181 28.04 -8.15 -9.41
N ASN A 182 28.72 -7.20 -8.79
CA ASN A 182 30.03 -7.47 -8.20
C ASN A 182 29.86 -8.23 -6.88
N THR A 183 30.78 -9.13 -6.60
CA THR A 183 30.75 -9.92 -5.36
C THR A 183 30.88 -9.03 -4.10
N ILE A 184 31.49 -7.85 -4.24
CA ILE A 184 31.67 -6.86 -3.17
C ILE A 184 30.33 -6.21 -2.77
N ASP A 185 29.37 -6.12 -3.71
CA ASP A 185 28.06 -5.52 -3.46
C ASP A 185 27.12 -6.46 -2.67
N VAL A 186 27.51 -7.73 -2.51
CA VAL A 186 26.73 -8.74 -1.80
C VAL A 186 26.95 -8.61 -0.29
N LYS A 187 25.91 -8.18 0.42
CA LYS A 187 25.88 -8.17 1.89
C LYS A 187 25.60 -9.59 2.40
N LYS A 188 26.38 -10.04 3.39
CA LYS A 188 26.18 -11.31 4.08
C LYS A 188 25.25 -11.16 5.27
#